data_AF-A0A5Q4DKK7-F1
#
_entry.id   AF-A0A5Q4DKK7-F1
#
_cell.length_a   1.000
_cell.length_b   1.000
_cell.length_c   1.000
_cell.angle_alpha   90.00
_cell.angle_beta   90.00
_cell.angle_gamma   90.00
#
_symmetry.space_group_name_H-M   'P 1'
#
loop_
_entity.id
_entity.type
_entity.pdbx_description
1 polymer ?
#
loop_
_entity_poly.entity_id
_entity_poly.type
_entity_poly.pdbx_seq_one_letter_code
_entity_poly.pdbx_strand_id
1 'polypeptide(L)'
;MSSSPLMSRRDALKTGALAAAGIALAPLVPGTALARLASAARPRLELITKPIPSTGERIPVIGLGTNQYSVETAEEMAQLQAVL
;
A
#
# COMPACT_ATOMS: atom_id res chain seq x y z
N MET A 1 -4.79 36.48 -29.86
CA MET A 1 -5.19 35.39 -28.93
C MET A 1 -4.68 34.09 -29.54
N SER A 2 -3.43 33.71 -29.27
CA SER A 2 -2.82 32.54 -29.90
C SER A 2 -3.18 31.29 -29.10
N SER A 3 -3.98 30.42 -29.71
CA SER A 3 -4.43 29.14 -29.15
C SER A 3 -3.25 28.20 -28.95
N SER A 4 -2.98 27.81 -27.70
CA SER A 4 -2.07 26.70 -27.40
C SER A 4 -2.63 25.42 -28.02
N PRO A 5 -1.87 24.65 -28.82
CA PRO A 5 -2.38 23.39 -29.33
C PRO A 5 -2.46 22.40 -28.17
N LEU A 6 -3.67 21.90 -27.94
CA LEU A 6 -3.96 20.76 -27.06
C LEU A 6 -3.26 19.52 -27.64
N MET A 7 -1.99 19.32 -27.29
CA MET A 7 -1.14 18.15 -27.60
C MET A 7 -0.87 17.88 -29.10
N SER A 8 0.41 17.86 -29.50
CA SER A 8 0.80 17.55 -30.89
C SER A 8 0.66 16.06 -31.20
N ARG A 9 0.43 15.70 -32.47
CA ARG A 9 0.54 14.31 -32.96
C ARG A 9 1.86 13.65 -32.54
N ARG A 10 2.95 14.43 -32.53
CA ARG A 10 4.27 13.94 -32.11
C ARG A 10 4.30 13.62 -30.61
N ASP A 11 3.60 14.39 -29.80
CA ASP A 11 3.49 14.15 -28.36
C ASP A 11 2.67 12.88 -28.10
N ALA A 12 1.55 12.71 -28.81
CA ALA A 12 0.73 11.50 -28.74
C ALA A 12 1.51 10.22 -29.13
N LEU A 13 2.36 10.29 -30.16
CA LEU A 13 3.21 9.17 -30.55
C LEU A 13 4.27 8.85 -29.49
N LYS A 14 4.88 9.87 -28.88
CA LYS A 14 5.88 9.69 -27.82
C LYS A 14 5.25 9.07 -26.57
N THR A 15 4.11 9.59 -26.12
CA THR A 15 3.42 9.06 -24.93
C THR A 15 2.93 7.63 -25.15
N GLY A 16 2.37 7.34 -26.33
CA GLY A 16 1.95 5.99 -26.70
C GLY A 16 3.11 4.99 -26.72
N ALA A 17 4.24 5.37 -27.32
CA ALA A 17 5.44 4.52 -27.36
C ALA A 17 6.00 4.24 -25.95
N LEU A 18 6.06 5.26 -25.08
CA LEU A 18 6.49 5.09 -23.69
C LEU A 18 5.55 4.19 -22.89
N ALA A 19 4.24 4.35 -23.05
CA ALA A 19 3.25 3.50 -22.37
C ALA A 19 3.36 2.04 -22.82
N ALA A 20 3.49 1.79 -24.13
CA ALA A 20 3.65 0.44 -24.67
C ALA A 20 4.94 -0.23 -24.17
N ALA A 21 6.06 0.51 -24.14
CA ALA A 21 7.33 0.01 -23.60
C ALA A 21 7.22 -0.32 -22.10
N GLY A 22 6.56 0.53 -21.32
CA GLY A 22 6.32 0.28 -19.89
C GLY A 22 5.50 -1.00 -19.64
N ILE A 23 4.45 -1.24 -20.44
CA ILE A 23 3.63 -2.46 -20.34
C ILE A 23 4.44 -3.70 -20.75
N ALA A 24 5.18 -3.63 -21.86
CA ALA A 24 5.97 -4.76 -22.36
C ALA A 24 7.08 -5.18 -21.38
N LEU A 25 7.67 -4.21 -20.65
CA LEU A 25 8.75 -4.46 -19.70
C LEU A 25 8.25 -4.70 -18.26
N ALA A 26 6.96 -4.50 -17.97
CA ALA A 26 6.38 -4.66 -16.63
C ALA A 26 6.68 -6.04 -15.98
N PRO A 27 6.67 -7.18 -16.70
CA PRO A 27 6.98 -8.49 -16.11
C PRO A 27 8.44 -8.65 -15.65
N LEU A 28 9.36 -7.82 -16.16
CA LEU A 28 10.78 -7.84 -15.78
C LEU A 28 11.06 -7.03 -14.51
N VAL A 29 10.07 -6.25 -14.04
CA VAL A 29 10.19 -5.44 -12.83
C VAL A 29 9.98 -6.33 -11.61
N PRO A 30 10.95 -6.43 -10.69
CA PRO A 30 10.77 -7.19 -9.45
C PRO A 30 9.54 -6.68 -8.68
N GLY A 31 8.73 -7.59 -8.14
CA GLY A 31 7.51 -7.22 -7.39
C GLY A 31 7.77 -6.23 -6.24
N THR A 32 8.99 -6.21 -5.70
CA THR A 32 9.46 -5.25 -4.68
C THR A 32 9.58 -3.81 -5.19
N ALA A 33 9.87 -3.61 -6.47
CA ALA A 33 9.95 -2.28 -7.08
C ALA A 33 8.56 -1.68 -7.31
N LEU A 34 7.57 -2.50 -7.71
CA LEU A 34 6.18 -2.07 -7.82
C LEU A 34 5.58 -1.73 -6.44
N ALA A 35 5.88 -2.55 -5.41
CA ALA A 35 5.47 -2.29 -4.04
C ALA A 35 6.07 -0.97 -3.48
N ARG A 36 7.31 -0.64 -3.85
CA ARG A 36 7.94 0.64 -3.48
C ARG A 36 7.26 1.85 -4.12
N LEU A 37 6.88 1.77 -5.40
CA LEU A 37 6.14 2.84 -6.07
C LEU A 37 4.75 3.04 -5.46
N ALA A 38 4.05 1.94 -5.15
CA ALA A 38 2.75 1.99 -4.48
C ALA A 38 2.84 2.55 -3.05
N SER A 39 3.94 2.29 -2.34
CA SER A 39 4.22 2.85 -1.02
C SER A 39 4.57 4.34 -1.08
N ALA A 40 5.33 4.77 -2.09
CA ALA A 40 5.69 6.18 -2.30
C ALA A 40 4.48 7.07 -2.64
N ALA A 41 3.44 6.50 -3.27
CA ALA A 41 2.21 7.21 -3.62
C ALA A 41 1.24 7.40 -2.44
N ARG A 42 1.44 6.70 -1.32
CA ARG A 42 0.59 6.87 -0.14
C ARG A 42 1.16 8.00 0.72
N PRO A 43 0.35 9.00 1.12
CA PRO A 43 0.78 9.92 2.15
C PRO A 43 1.16 9.09 3.39
N ARG A 44 2.36 9.34 3.95
CA ARG A 44 2.74 8.75 5.23
C ARG A 44 1.77 9.29 6.27
N LEU A 45 0.77 8.50 6.62
CA LEU A 45 -0.12 8.82 7.72
C LEU A 45 0.69 8.71 9.01
N GLU A 46 0.65 9.75 9.83
CA GLU A 46 1.30 9.74 11.13
C GLU A 46 0.62 8.72 12.05
N LEU A 47 1.44 7.99 12.81
CA LEU A 47 0.93 7.04 13.79
C LEU A 47 0.25 7.78 14.94
N ILE A 48 -1.05 7.55 15.11
CA ILE A 48 -1.83 8.13 16.20
C ILE A 48 -1.43 7.45 17.51
N THR A 49 -0.99 8.23 18.49
CA THR A 49 -0.54 7.75 19.80
C THR A 49 -1.20 8.48 20.94
N LYS A 50 -1.31 7.82 22.10
CA LYS A 50 -1.85 8.39 23.34
C LYS A 50 -0.90 8.08 24.52
N PRO A 51 -0.73 9.00 25.50
CA PRO A 51 0.07 8.72 26.69
C PRO A 51 -0.61 7.71 27.62
N ILE A 52 0.19 6.84 28.24
CA ILE A 52 -0.21 6.04 29.40
C ILE A 52 -0.37 6.98 30.61
N PRO A 53 -1.50 6.97 31.35
CA PRO A 53 -1.76 7.96 32.40
C PRO A 53 -0.71 8.05 33.51
N SER A 54 -0.09 6.93 33.90
CA SER A 54 0.88 6.88 34.99
C SER A 54 2.32 7.18 34.56
N THR A 55 2.71 6.81 33.33
CA THR A 55 4.11 6.90 32.87
C THR A 55 4.35 7.99 31.82
N GLY A 56 3.30 8.45 31.14
CA GLY A 56 3.40 9.38 30.02
C GLY A 56 3.92 8.77 28.72
N GLU A 57 4.28 7.48 28.71
CA GLU A 57 4.76 6.79 27.51
C GLU A 57 3.68 6.82 26.40
N ARG A 58 4.09 7.18 25.18
CA ARG A 58 3.18 7.29 24.04
C ARG A 58 3.07 5.94 23.31
N ILE A 59 1.91 5.33 23.38
CA ILE A 59 1.62 4.06 22.71
C ILE A 59 0.64 4.26 21.54
N PRO A 60 0.66 3.38 20.52
CA PRO A 60 -0.35 3.39 19.46
C PRO A 60 -1.76 3.28 20.05
N VAL A 61 -2.71 4.02 19.49
CA VAL A 61 -4.12 3.94 19.96
C VAL A 61 -4.81 2.63 19.60
N ILE A 62 -4.24 1.87 18.66
CA ILE A 62 -4.69 0.53 18.28
C ILE A 62 -3.60 -0.46 18.66
N GLY A 63 -3.93 -1.43 19.52
CA GLY A 63 -3.08 -2.56 19.84
C GLY A 63 -3.55 -3.83 19.11
N LEU A 64 -2.62 -4.76 18.90
CA LEU A 64 -2.95 -6.13 18.49
C LEU A 64 -3.05 -6.99 19.74
N GLY A 65 -4.26 -7.47 20.06
CA GLY A 65 -4.48 -8.40 21.17
C GLY A 65 -3.99 -9.80 20.80
N THR A 66 -3.25 -10.45 21.70
CA THR A 66 -2.49 -11.66 21.38
C THR A 66 -2.93 -12.87 22.19
N ASN A 67 -4.24 -13.01 22.39
CA ASN A 67 -4.79 -14.01 23.31
C ASN A 67 -4.42 -15.46 22.93
N GLN A 68 -4.24 -15.74 21.63
CA GLN A 68 -3.85 -17.03 21.06
C GLN A 68 -3.06 -16.79 19.76
N TYR A 69 -1.73 -16.94 19.75
CA TYR A 69 -0.92 -16.79 18.54
C TYR A 69 -0.67 -18.11 17.79
N SER A 70 -0.88 -19.25 18.45
CA SER A 70 -0.44 -20.57 17.97
C SER A 70 -1.63 -21.49 17.73
N VAL A 71 -2.54 -21.06 16.86
CA VAL A 71 -3.60 -21.92 16.34
C VAL A 71 -2.99 -22.78 15.25
N GLU A 72 -2.70 -24.03 15.57
CA GLU A 72 -1.95 -24.93 14.68
C GLU A 72 -2.84 -26.02 14.07
N THR A 73 -3.95 -26.33 14.74
CA THR A 73 -4.86 -27.40 14.31
C THR A 73 -6.11 -26.86 13.62
N ALA A 74 -6.69 -27.69 12.75
CA ALA A 74 -7.93 -27.35 12.05
C ALA A 74 -9.11 -27.21 13.02
N GLU A 75 -9.10 -27.98 14.10
CA GLU A 75 -10.10 -27.97 15.16
C GLU A 75 -10.08 -26.64 15.95
N GLU A 76 -8.89 -26.14 16.29
CA GLU A 76 -8.74 -24.84 16.97
C GLU A 76 -9.17 -23.69 16.05
N MET A 77 -8.88 -23.77 14.76
CA MET A 77 -9.33 -22.78 13.77
C MET A 77 -10.85 -22.75 13.63
N ALA A 78 -11.50 -23.92 13.63
CA ALA A 78 -12.96 -24.03 13.53
C ALA A 78 -13.67 -23.38 14.72
N GLN A 79 -13.08 -23.45 15.93
CA GLN A 79 -13.63 -22.78 17.12
C GLN A 79 -13.58 -21.26 17.02
N LEU A 80 -12.52 -20.69 16.43
CA LEU A 80 -12.42 -19.25 16.21
C LEU A 80 -13.41 -18.73 15.17
N GLN A 81 -13.70 -19.52 14.13
CA GLN A 81 -14.68 -19.16 13.10
C GLN A 81 -16.11 -19.08 13.65
N ALA A 82 -16.43 -19.80 14.73
CA ALA A 82 -17.77 -19.77 15.32
C ALA A 82 -18.11 -18.46 16.06
N VAL A 83 -17.10 -17.63 16.37
CA VAL A 83 -17.25 -16.39 17.17
C VAL A 83 -16.95 -15.11 16.39
N LEU A 84 -16.60 -15.22 15.11
CA LEU A 84 -16.39 -14.10 14.18
C LEU A 84 -17.64 -13.89 13.31
#